data_AF-A0A2Z6QVZ2-F1
#
_entry.id   AF-A0A2Z6QVZ2-F1
#
_cell.length_a   1.000
_cell.length_b   1.000
_cell.length_c   1.000
_cell.angle_alpha   90.00
_cell.angle_beta   90.00
_cell.angle_gamma   90.00
#
_symmetry.space_group_name_H-M   'P 1'
#
loop_
_entity.id
_entity.type
_entity.pdbx_description
1 polymer ?
#
loop_
_entity_poly.entity_id
_entity_poly.type
_entity_poly.pdbx_seq_one_letter_code
_entity_poly.pdbx_strand_id
1 'polypeptide(L)'
;MSTYDSFIFSFTDRNNLGSAKVGYSYGDACSICFNGDKGPTFGRGRDLNIFKGIWYSDKSVSYPKLDIPAKFTADDYEVFEVIKK
;
A
#
# COMPACT_ATOMS: atom_id res chain seq x y z
N MET A 1 0.24 -3.43 13.93
CA MET A 1 -0.17 -4.84 13.80
C MET A 1 0.58 -5.44 12.61
N SER A 2 1.04 -6.69 12.72
CA SER A 2 1.73 -7.42 11.64
C SER A 2 0.85 -8.61 11.25
N THR A 3 0.65 -8.83 9.95
CA THR A 3 0.09 -10.07 9.42
C THR A 3 0.67 -10.36 8.03
N TYR A 4 1.03 -11.63 7.80
CA TYR A 4 1.39 -12.13 6.46
C TYR A 4 0.21 -12.06 5.47
N ASP A 5 -1.02 -11.92 5.98
CA ASP A 5 -2.22 -11.77 5.17
C ASP A 5 -2.36 -10.37 4.56
N SER A 6 -1.52 -9.42 4.98
CA SER A 6 -1.52 -8.08 4.40
C SER A 6 -0.79 -8.09 3.06
N PHE A 7 -1.39 -7.47 2.05
CA PHE A 7 -0.80 -7.34 0.72
C PHE A 7 -1.04 -5.93 0.15
N ILE A 8 -0.14 -5.51 -0.72
CA ILE A 8 -0.30 -4.36 -1.62
C ILE A 8 -0.39 -4.93 -3.03
N PHE A 9 -1.21 -4.32 -3.87
CA PHE A 9 -1.28 -4.66 -5.28
C PHE A 9 -1.37 -3.41 -6.15
N SER A 10 -0.95 -3.54 -7.40
CA SER A 10 -1.01 -2.49 -8.41
C SER A 10 -1.39 -3.09 -9.75
N PHE A 11 -2.11 -2.32 -10.56
CA PHE A 11 -2.41 -2.62 -11.95
C PHE A 11 -2.14 -1.37 -12.77
N THR A 12 -1.39 -1.50 -13.86
CA THR A 12 -1.13 -0.40 -14.79
C THR A 12 -2.25 -0.26 -15.82
N ASP A 13 -2.97 -1.35 -16.08
CA ASP A 13 -4.15 -1.38 -16.93
C ASP A 13 -5.26 -2.17 -16.22
N ARG A 14 -6.37 -1.47 -15.91
CA ARG A 14 -7.53 -2.07 -15.26
C ARG A 14 -8.23 -3.15 -16.09
N ASN A 15 -8.03 -3.13 -17.42
CA ASN A 15 -8.64 -4.11 -18.33
C ASN A 15 -7.75 -5.34 -18.53
N ASN A 16 -6.49 -5.30 -18.09
CA ASN A 16 -5.54 -6.40 -18.20
C ASN A 16 -5.11 -6.88 -16.82
N LEU A 17 -5.92 -7.76 -16.22
CA LEU A 17 -5.64 -8.35 -14.90
C LEU A 17 -4.31 -9.12 -14.85
N GLY A 18 -3.83 -9.64 -15.98
CA GLY A 18 -2.54 -10.33 -16.06
C GLY A 18 -1.33 -9.42 -15.85
N SER A 19 -1.52 -8.10 -15.94
CA SER A 19 -0.50 -7.09 -15.62
C SER A 19 -0.40 -6.75 -14.13
N ALA A 20 -1.33 -7.27 -13.31
CA ALA A 20 -1.38 -6.95 -11.89
C ALA A 20 -0.14 -7.50 -11.17
N LYS A 21 0.41 -6.70 -10.26
CA LYS A 21 1.47 -7.11 -9.35
C LYS A 21 0.89 -7.15 -7.95
N VAL A 22 1.22 -8.20 -7.20
CA VAL A 22 0.83 -8.36 -5.79
C VAL A 22 2.07 -8.64 -4.96
N GLY A 23 2.15 -7.97 -3.81
CA GLY A 23 3.23 -8.11 -2.85
C GLY A 23 2.67 -8.36 -1.47
N TYR A 24 3.00 -9.51 -0.89
CA TYR A 24 2.63 -9.85 0.47
C TYR A 24 3.62 -9.24 1.46
N SER A 25 3.13 -8.92 2.65
CA SER A 25 3.96 -8.46 3.75
C SER A 25 4.97 -9.54 4.13
N TYR A 26 6.21 -9.14 4.45
CA TYR A 26 7.22 -10.04 4.99
C TYR A 26 6.96 -10.44 6.46
N GLY A 27 5.81 -10.04 7.02
CA GLY A 27 5.44 -10.29 8.42
C GLY A 27 6.22 -9.43 9.41
N ASP A 28 6.84 -8.35 8.93
CA ASP A 28 7.59 -7.44 9.79
C ASP A 28 6.68 -6.60 10.69
N ALA A 29 7.26 -5.99 11.72
CA ALA A 29 6.52 -5.12 12.60
C ALA A 29 6.00 -3.90 11.82
N CYS A 30 4.67 -3.85 11.66
CA CYS A 30 3.87 -2.75 11.13
C CYS A 30 3.55 -2.78 9.61
N SER A 31 2.79 -3.78 9.18
CA SER A 31 2.11 -3.82 7.87
C SER A 31 1.25 -2.56 7.62
N ILE A 32 0.57 -2.07 8.65
CA ILE A 32 -0.16 -0.79 8.64
C ILE A 32 0.33 0.05 9.83
N CYS A 33 0.69 1.30 9.55
CA CYS A 33 1.18 2.28 10.53
C CYS A 33 0.28 3.52 10.54
N PHE A 34 0.18 4.14 11.72
CA PHE A 34 -0.32 5.51 11.85
C PHE A 34 0.84 6.44 12.18
N ASN A 35 0.94 7.56 11.47
CA ASN A 35 1.87 8.63 11.78
C ASN A 35 1.06 9.94 11.76
N GLY A 36 1.10 10.74 12.83
CA GLY A 36 0.07 11.74 13.15
C GLY A 36 -0.19 12.79 12.05
N ASP A 37 0.84 13.13 11.29
CA ASP A 37 0.82 14.11 10.22
C ASP A 37 0.74 13.48 8.81
N LYS A 38 0.57 12.16 8.75
CA LYS A 38 0.35 11.38 7.53
C LYS A 38 -1.05 10.76 7.54
N GLY A 39 -1.59 10.50 6.36
CA GLY A 39 -2.75 9.62 6.24
C GLY A 39 -2.32 8.15 6.31
N PRO A 40 -3.08 7.24 5.68
CA PRO A 40 -2.73 5.82 5.60
C PRO A 40 -1.25 5.59 5.23
N THR A 41 -0.58 4.74 6.01
CA THR A 41 0.80 4.32 5.78
C THR A 41 0.87 2.79 5.87
N PHE A 42 1.39 2.17 4.82
CA PHE A 42 1.59 0.74 4.70
C PHE A 42 3.09 0.46 4.72
N GLY A 43 3.48 -0.46 5.60
CA GLY A 43 4.86 -0.88 5.81
C GLY A 43 5.71 0.13 6.59
N ARG A 44 6.68 -0.42 7.34
CA ARG A 44 7.67 0.33 8.11
C ARG A 44 8.59 1.18 7.22
N GLY A 45 8.81 0.73 5.98
CA GLY A 45 9.59 1.45 4.97
C GLY A 45 8.89 2.67 4.40
N ARG A 46 7.62 2.90 4.77
CA ARG A 46 6.71 3.80 4.03
C ARG A 46 6.55 3.30 2.60
N ASP A 47 6.38 1.98 2.48
CA ASP A 47 6.24 1.23 1.25
C ASP A 47 5.11 1.78 0.38
N LEU A 48 4.02 2.23 1.02
CA LEU A 48 3.02 3.10 0.41
C LEU A 48 2.46 4.05 1.48
N ASN A 49 2.45 5.37 1.24
CA ASN A 49 1.90 6.32 2.20
C ASN A 49 1.34 7.57 1.54
N ILE A 50 0.45 8.28 2.24
CA ILE A 50 -0.04 9.59 1.83
C ILE A 50 0.40 10.68 2.81
N PHE A 51 0.91 11.78 2.27
CA PHE A 51 1.31 12.97 3.02
C PHE A 51 0.88 14.22 2.27
N LYS A 52 0.07 15.07 2.93
CA LYS A 52 -0.47 16.31 2.36
C LYS A 52 -1.13 16.11 0.98
N GLY A 53 -1.91 15.03 0.83
CA GLY A 53 -2.63 14.71 -0.41
C GLY A 53 -1.79 14.08 -1.52
N ILE A 54 -0.49 13.86 -1.29
CA ILE A 54 0.41 13.22 -2.26
C ILE A 54 0.74 11.81 -1.78
N TRP A 55 0.66 10.85 -2.69
CA TRP A 55 1.05 9.47 -2.45
C TRP A 55 2.53 9.25 -2.75
N TYR A 56 3.15 8.39 -1.95
CA TYR A 56 4.57 8.07 -2.01
C TYR A 56 4.78 6.57 -1.85
N SER A 57 5.71 6.01 -2.63
CA SER A 57 6.23 4.65 -2.51
C SER A 57 7.74 4.74 -2.25
N ASP A 58 8.12 4.92 -0.97
CA ASP A 58 9.48 5.33 -0.59
C ASP A 58 10.49 4.16 -0.65
N LYS A 59 10.27 3.14 0.19
CA LYS A 59 11.19 2.00 0.33
C LYS A 59 10.40 0.71 0.47
N SER A 60 10.82 -0.30 -0.28
CA SER A 60 10.36 -1.68 -0.14
C SER A 60 11.09 -2.32 1.03
N VAL A 61 10.46 -2.32 2.20
CA VAL A 61 11.00 -2.88 3.46
C VAL A 61 10.07 -3.96 3.98
N SER A 62 8.78 -3.67 4.02
CA SER A 62 7.74 -4.56 4.54
C SER A 62 7.05 -5.35 3.44
N TYR A 63 7.07 -4.84 2.21
CA TYR A 63 6.49 -5.45 1.02
C TYR A 63 7.52 -5.48 -0.11
N PRO A 64 7.44 -6.41 -1.06
CA PRO A 64 8.27 -6.39 -2.26
C PRO A 64 7.96 -5.18 -3.15
N LYS A 65 8.89 -4.84 -4.04
CA LYS A 65 8.71 -3.74 -5.00
C LYS A 65 7.67 -4.11 -6.06
N LEU A 66 6.67 -3.25 -6.25
CA LEU A 66 5.53 -3.46 -7.17
C LEU A 66 5.45 -2.44 -8.32
N ASP A 67 6.56 -1.77 -8.61
CA ASP A 67 6.68 -0.72 -9.65
C ASP A 67 5.61 0.39 -9.56
N ILE A 68 5.14 0.68 -8.34
CA ILE A 68 4.33 1.85 -8.04
C ILE A 68 5.21 3.10 -8.21
N PRO A 69 4.72 4.19 -8.84
CA PRO A 69 5.46 5.43 -8.94
C PRO A 69 5.90 5.94 -7.55
N ALA A 70 7.15 6.40 -7.45
CA ALA A 70 7.69 6.88 -6.18
C ALA A 70 6.90 8.05 -5.58
N LYS A 71 6.25 8.84 -6.43
CA LYS A 71 5.38 9.98 -6.07
C LYS A 71 4.27 10.12 -7.09
N PHE A 72 3.02 10.23 -6.64
CA PHE A 72 1.86 10.45 -7.51
C PHE A 72 0.70 11.13 -6.75
N THR A 73 -0.25 11.68 -7.50
CA THR A 73 -1.54 12.13 -6.99
C THR A 73 -2.58 11.07 -7.32
N ALA A 74 -3.55 10.88 -6.43
CA ALA A 74 -4.74 10.08 -6.71
C ALA A 74 -5.94 11.02 -6.78
N ASP A 75 -6.88 10.72 -7.67
CA ASP A 75 -8.14 11.46 -7.75
C ASP A 75 -9.01 11.19 -6.52
N ASP A 76 -9.00 9.95 -6.02
CA ASP A 76 -9.72 9.53 -4.81
C ASP A 76 -9.05 8.31 -4.14
N TYR A 77 -9.47 7.98 -2.91
CA TYR A 77 -9.19 6.70 -2.26
C TYR A 77 -10.39 6.24 -1.42
N GLU A 78 -10.71 4.96 -1.52
CA GLU A 78 -11.86 4.36 -0.84
C GLU A 78 -11.39 3.32 0.19
N VAL A 79 -12.09 3.20 1.32
CA VAL A 79 -11.81 2.23 2.38
C VAL A 79 -13.05 1.38 2.61
N PHE A 80 -12.86 0.06 2.54
CA PHE A 80 -13.93 -0.93 2.69
C PHE A 80 -13.66 -1.87 3.85
N GLU A 81 -14.69 -2.16 4.64
CA GLU A 81 -14.69 -3.22 5.66
C GLU A 81 -15.57 -4.38 5.18
N VAL A 82 -15.05 -5.60 5.28
CA VAL A 82 -15.79 -6.82 4.89
C VAL A 82 -16.34 -7.49 6.15
N ILE A 83 -17.67 -7.50 6.29
CA ILE A 83 -18.38 -8.10 7.42
C ILE A 83 -19.03 -9.41 6.94
N LYS A 84 -18.78 -10.53 7.64
CA LYS A 84 -19.50 -11.78 7.39
C LYS A 84 -20.96 -11.61 7.84
N LYS A 85 -21.90 -12.10 7.02
CA LYS A 85 -23.32 -12.16 7.37
C LYS A 85 -23.60 -13.29 8.35
#